data_AF-A0A357YRC3-F1
#
_entry.id   AF-A0A357YRC3-F1
#
_cell.length_a   1.000
_cell.length_b   1.000
_cell.length_c   1.000
_cell.angle_alpha   90.00
_cell.angle_beta   90.00
_cell.angle_gamma   90.00
#
_symmetry.space_group_name_H-M   'P 1'
#
loop_
_entity.id
_entity.type
_entity.pdbx_description
1 polymer ?
#
loop_
_entity_poly.entity_id
_entity_poly.type
_entity_poly.pdbx_seq_one_letter_code
_entity_poly.pdbx_strand_id
1 'polypeptide(L)'
;LISYIPQNNVEEAPLVITDDPIDRLEDSLNEIIPDSPNKPYDMYEVIGATVDNGEFLEVHADYAKNIIVGFARFNGVSVGIVANQPKYLAGVLDINASRKA
;
A
#
# COMPACT_ATOMS: atom_id res chain seq x y z
N LEU A 1 1.02 7.46 12.56
CA LEU A 1 2.30 7.88 11.96
C LEU A 1 3.50 7.52 12.83
N ILE A 2 3.69 8.12 14.02
CA ILE A 2 4.90 7.89 14.85
C ILE A 2 5.16 6.41 15.15
N SER A 3 4.11 5.61 15.31
CA SER A 3 4.21 4.15 15.51
C SER A 3 4.85 3.37 14.35
N TYR A 4 5.02 3.98 13.18
CA TYR A 4 5.63 3.35 11.99
C TYR A 4 7.11 3.75 11.79
N ILE A 5 7.61 4.71 12.58
CA ILE A 5 8.91 5.35 12.36
C ILE A 5 9.84 5.02 13.53
N PRO A 6 11.12 4.64 13.29
CA PRO A 6 12.09 4.46 14.36
C PRO A 6 12.39 5.81 15.06
N GLN A 7 12.85 5.76 16.31
CA GLN A 7 13.19 6.96 17.06
C GLN A 7 14.35 7.74 16.40
N ASN A 8 15.23 7.02 15.70
CA ASN A 8 16.40 7.55 15.02
C ASN A 8 16.82 6.63 13.86
N ASN A 9 17.84 7.03 13.10
CA ASN A 9 18.29 6.31 11.91
C ASN A 9 19.21 5.10 12.16
N VAL A 10 19.46 4.75 13.43
CA VAL A 10 20.28 3.58 13.84
C VAL A 10 19.41 2.46 14.41
N GLU A 11 18.15 2.75 14.75
CA GLU A 11 17.19 1.79 15.27
C GLU A 11 16.30 1.20 14.18
N GLU A 12 15.83 -0.02 14.43
CA GLU A 12 14.78 -0.66 13.64
C GLU A 12 13.42 -0.03 13.93
N ALA A 13 12.49 -0.15 12.97
CA ALA A 13 11.13 0.33 13.18
C ALA A 13 10.45 -0.40 14.35
N PRO A 14 9.55 0.26 15.12
CA PRO A 14 8.87 -0.38 16.23
C PRO A 14 8.06 -1.61 15.77
N LEU A 15 8.32 -2.76 16.41
CA LEU A 15 7.51 -3.96 16.25
C LEU A 15 6.18 -3.80 16.99
N VAL A 16 5.07 -4.08 16.31
CA VAL A 16 3.73 -4.10 16.90
C VAL A 16 3.22 -5.53 16.89
N ILE A 17 2.74 -6.02 18.03
CA ILE A 17 2.14 -7.37 18.08
C ILE A 17 0.88 -7.36 17.21
N THR A 18 0.78 -8.30 16.29
CA THR A 18 -0.40 -8.54 15.45
C THR A 18 -0.86 -9.98 15.61
N ASP A 19 -2.17 -10.19 15.47
CA ASP A 19 -2.82 -11.50 15.40
C ASP A 19 -3.22 -11.88 13.96
N ASP A 20 -2.91 -11.03 12.96
CA ASP A 20 -3.09 -11.36 11.55
C ASP A 20 -2.15 -12.52 11.14
N PRO A 21 -2.68 -13.66 10.68
CA PRO A 21 -1.87 -14.80 10.27
C PRO A 21 -0.97 -14.48 9.08
N ILE A 22 0.33 -14.79 9.22
CA ILE A 22 1.32 -14.71 8.13
C ILE A 22 0.93 -15.54 6.89
N ASP A 23 0.14 -16.59 7.07
CA ASP A 23 -0.33 -17.49 6.03
C ASP A 23 -1.80 -17.25 5.62
N ARG A 24 -2.37 -16.09 5.98
CA ARG A 24 -3.72 -15.69 5.53
C ARG A 24 -3.81 -15.76 4.00
N LEU A 25 -4.83 -16.45 3.53
CA LEU A 25 -5.16 -16.55 2.11
C LEU A 25 -6.17 -15.46 1.75
N GLU A 26 -5.96 -14.83 0.60
CA GLU A 26 -6.89 -13.84 0.04
C GLU A 26 -7.34 -14.25 -1.36
N ASP A 27 -8.39 -15.08 -1.39
CA ASP A 27 -8.97 -15.57 -2.64
C ASP A 27 -9.50 -14.44 -3.53
N SER A 28 -9.86 -13.30 -2.91
CA SER A 28 -10.29 -12.07 -3.59
C SER A 28 -9.26 -11.55 -4.61
N LEU A 29 -7.96 -11.77 -4.35
CA LEU A 29 -6.88 -11.33 -5.23
C LEU A 29 -6.79 -12.14 -6.53
N ASN A 30 -7.40 -13.33 -6.59
CA ASN A 30 -7.46 -14.12 -7.83
C ASN A 30 -8.39 -13.49 -8.88
N GLU A 31 -9.32 -12.63 -8.45
CA GLU A 31 -10.35 -12.04 -9.31
C GLU A 31 -10.21 -10.52 -9.50
N ILE A 32 -9.19 -9.90 -8.89
CA ILE A 32 -9.05 -8.44 -8.85
C ILE A 32 -8.71 -7.82 -10.21
N ILE A 33 -8.01 -8.57 -11.07
CA ILE A 33 -7.63 -8.13 -12.41
C ILE A 33 -8.81 -8.39 -13.36
N PRO A 34 -9.40 -7.35 -13.98
CA PRO A 34 -10.51 -7.54 -14.90
C PRO A 34 -10.07 -8.20 -16.21
N ASP A 35 -10.94 -9.02 -16.80
CA ASP A 35 -10.68 -9.66 -18.11
C ASP A 35 -10.43 -8.64 -19.24
N SER A 36 -11.08 -7.47 -19.15
CA SER A 36 -10.92 -6.41 -20.14
C SER A 36 -9.73 -5.52 -19.77
N PRO A 37 -8.73 -5.34 -20.66
CA PRO A 37 -7.56 -4.51 -20.39
C PRO A 37 -7.88 -3.01 -20.24
N ASN A 38 -9.07 -2.58 -20.70
CA ASN A 38 -9.52 -1.19 -20.61
C ASN A 38 -10.27 -0.90 -19.30
N LYS A 39 -10.54 -1.92 -18.48
CA LYS A 39 -11.23 -1.76 -17.20
C LYS A 39 -10.17 -1.66 -16.09
N PRO A 40 -10.12 -0.55 -15.32
CA PRO A 40 -9.20 -0.43 -14.21
C PRO A 40 -9.65 -1.27 -13.02
N TYR A 41 -8.70 -1.62 -12.16
CA TYR A 41 -8.94 -2.16 -10.81
C TYR A 41 -8.45 -1.18 -9.75
N ASP A 42 -8.86 -1.38 -8.50
CA ASP A 42 -8.42 -0.56 -7.39
C ASP A 42 -7.17 -1.13 -6.73
N MET A 43 -6.05 -0.40 -6.76
CA MET A 43 -4.86 -0.83 -6.04
C MET A 43 -5.02 -0.75 -4.51
N TYR A 44 -5.98 0.03 -3.98
CA TYR A 44 -6.27 0.01 -2.54
C TYR A 44 -6.84 -1.34 -2.07
N GLU A 45 -7.58 -2.05 -2.93
CA GLU A 45 -8.10 -3.38 -2.61
C GLU A 45 -6.94 -4.39 -2.48
N VAL A 46 -5.94 -4.30 -3.36
CA VAL A 46 -4.71 -5.13 -3.28
C VAL A 46 -3.92 -4.82 -2.01
N ILE A 47 -3.71 -3.53 -1.71
CA ILE A 47 -2.97 -3.12 -0.51
C ILE A 47 -3.71 -3.60 0.74
N GLY A 48 -5.01 -3.33 0.84
CA GLY A 48 -5.83 -3.73 2.00
C GLY A 48 -5.91 -5.25 2.18
N ALA A 49 -5.93 -6.03 1.10
CA ALA A 49 -5.91 -7.48 1.19
C ALA A 49 -4.55 -8.02 1.70
N THR A 50 -3.43 -7.33 1.40
CA THR A 50 -2.09 -7.87 1.68
C THR A 50 -1.53 -7.47 3.04
N VAL A 51 -1.80 -6.25 3.52
CA VAL A 51 -1.19 -5.73 4.74
C VAL A 51 -1.90 -6.21 6.01
N ASP A 52 -1.20 -6.19 7.14
CA ASP A 52 -1.75 -6.59 8.44
C ASP A 52 -3.06 -5.84 8.73
N ASN A 53 -4.13 -6.59 8.99
CA ASN A 53 -5.47 -6.10 9.32
C ASN A 53 -6.08 -5.14 8.27
N GLY A 54 -5.53 -5.10 7.06
CA GLY A 54 -5.88 -4.13 6.03
C GLY A 54 -5.56 -2.67 6.39
N GLU A 55 -4.70 -2.44 7.39
CA GLU A 55 -4.34 -1.10 7.85
C GLU A 55 -3.27 -0.46 6.98
N PHE A 56 -3.66 0.62 6.27
CA PHE A 56 -2.77 1.41 5.45
C PHE A 56 -2.85 2.89 5.80
N LEU A 57 -1.70 3.50 6.13
CA LEU A 57 -1.55 4.93 6.36
C LEU A 57 -1.00 5.60 5.11
N GLU A 58 -1.89 6.07 4.24
CA GLU A 58 -1.51 6.78 3.02
C GLU A 58 -0.88 8.15 3.31
N VAL A 59 0.17 8.47 2.55
CA VAL A 59 0.84 9.78 2.53
C VAL A 59 0.50 10.49 1.21
N HIS A 60 0.17 11.78 1.30
CA HIS A 60 -0.22 12.60 0.14
C HIS A 60 -1.44 12.04 -0.62
N ALA A 61 -2.48 11.56 0.09
CA ALA A 61 -3.67 10.94 -0.51
C ALA A 61 -4.39 11.83 -1.55
N ASP A 62 -4.36 13.15 -1.36
CA ASP A 62 -5.00 14.11 -2.29
C ASP A 62 -4.07 14.67 -3.37
N TYR A 63 -2.82 14.20 -3.47
CA TYR A 63 -1.84 14.64 -4.46
C TYR A 63 -1.31 13.46 -5.29
N ALA A 64 -1.23 13.65 -6.62
CA ALA A 64 -0.76 12.64 -7.58
C ALA A 64 -1.40 11.26 -7.37
N LYS A 65 -2.73 11.18 -7.47
CA LYS A 65 -3.54 9.97 -7.17
C LYS A 65 -3.27 8.77 -8.09
N ASN A 66 -2.50 8.95 -9.15
CA ASN A 66 -2.00 7.91 -10.06
C ASN A 66 -0.87 7.05 -9.44
N ILE A 67 -0.26 7.48 -8.32
CA ILE A 67 0.66 6.68 -7.50
C ILE A 67 0.23 6.76 -6.02
N ILE A 68 0.16 5.61 -5.35
CA ILE A 68 -0.12 5.47 -3.92
C ILE A 68 1.22 5.32 -3.20
N VAL A 69 1.42 6.06 -2.11
CA VAL A 69 2.56 5.89 -1.22
C VAL A 69 2.08 5.94 0.22
N GLY A 70 2.65 5.13 1.11
CA GLY A 70 2.25 5.13 2.51
C GLY A 70 2.91 4.05 3.34
N PHE A 71 2.49 3.96 4.59
CA PHE A 71 2.98 2.99 5.55
C PHE A 71 1.96 1.89 5.80
N ALA A 72 2.45 0.67 5.97
CA ALA A 72 1.67 -0.48 6.42
C ALA A 72 2.50 -1.35 7.37
N ARG A 73 1.97 -2.51 7.75
CA ARG A 73 2.74 -3.54 8.46
C ARG A 73 2.57 -4.91 7.81
N PHE A 74 3.62 -5.72 7.94
CA PHE A 74 3.59 -7.16 7.73
C PHE A 74 4.17 -7.85 8.95
N ASN A 75 3.40 -8.74 9.57
CA ASN A 75 3.76 -9.41 10.82
C ASN A 75 4.28 -8.43 11.89
N GLY A 76 3.61 -7.27 12.01
CA GLY A 76 3.94 -6.26 13.00
C GLY A 76 5.12 -5.34 12.66
N VAL A 77 5.83 -5.60 11.56
CA VAL A 77 6.99 -4.82 11.12
C VAL A 77 6.53 -3.73 10.15
N SER A 78 6.99 -2.49 10.37
CA SER A 78 6.62 -1.36 9.51
C SER A 78 7.23 -1.46 8.13
N VAL A 79 6.43 -1.23 7.09
CA VAL A 79 6.85 -1.21 5.69
C VAL A 79 6.37 0.05 4.97
N GLY A 80 7.13 0.50 3.99
CA GLY A 80 6.71 1.51 3.02
C GLY A 80 6.17 0.82 1.76
N ILE A 81 5.03 1.29 1.25
CA ILE A 81 4.44 0.81 0.00
C ILE A 81 4.46 1.95 -1.02
N VAL A 82 4.85 1.62 -2.26
CA VAL A 82 4.72 2.47 -3.44
C VAL A 82 4.02 1.65 -4.52
N ALA A 83 2.88 2.11 -5.03
CA ALA A 83 2.06 1.33 -5.96
C ALA A 83 1.36 2.22 -7.01
N ASN A 84 1.31 1.77 -8.26
CA ASN A 84 0.54 2.44 -9.32
C ASN A 84 -0.97 2.26 -9.08
N GLN A 85 -1.76 3.28 -9.38
CA GLN A 85 -3.22 3.25 -9.24
C GLN A 85 -3.91 3.37 -10.61
N PRO A 86 -4.33 2.25 -11.23
CA PRO A 86 -4.98 2.24 -12.53
C PRO A 86 -6.26 3.09 -12.62
N LYS A 87 -6.99 3.30 -11.50
CA LYS A 87 -8.20 4.16 -11.49
C LYS A 87 -7.92 5.64 -11.78
N TYR A 88 -6.68 6.11 -11.65
CA TYR A 88 -6.30 7.50 -11.93
C TYR A 88 -5.25 7.57 -13.02
N LEU A 89 -5.55 8.27 -14.12
CA LEU A 89 -4.64 8.42 -15.28
C LEU A 89 -4.06 7.09 -15.78
N ALA A 90 -4.83 6.00 -15.68
CA ALA A 90 -4.38 4.64 -16.00
C ALA A 90 -3.11 4.19 -15.25
N GLY A 91 -2.79 4.80 -14.11
CA GLY A 91 -1.58 4.50 -13.34
C GLY A 91 -0.27 4.96 -14.01
N VAL A 92 -0.35 5.80 -15.06
CA VAL A 92 0.82 6.32 -15.76
C VAL A 92 1.64 7.23 -14.83
N LEU A 93 2.96 7.13 -14.91
CA LEU A 93 3.87 8.00 -14.17
C LEU A 93 3.98 9.36 -14.86
N ASP A 94 3.59 10.42 -14.15
CA ASP A 94 3.75 11.81 -14.55
C ASP A 94 4.72 12.55 -13.61
N ILE A 95 4.99 13.84 -13.90
CA ILE A 95 5.93 14.64 -13.12
C ILE A 95 5.56 14.67 -11.62
N ASN A 96 4.27 14.74 -11.30
CA ASN A 96 3.82 14.82 -9.91
C ASN A 96 3.96 13.46 -9.20
N ALA A 97 3.58 12.36 -9.85
CA ALA A 97 3.76 11.03 -9.30
C ALA A 97 5.24 10.70 -9.10
N SER A 98 6.11 11.04 -10.05
CA SER A 98 7.56 10.85 -9.93
C SER A 98 8.21 11.69 -8.83
N ARG A 99 7.60 12.81 -8.42
CA ARG A 99 8.06 13.61 -7.28
C ARG A 99 7.51 13.12 -5.94
N LYS A 100 6.35 12.44 -5.95
CA LYS A 100 5.68 11.92 -4.76
C LYS A 100 6.36 10.65 -4.24
N ALA A 101 6.76 9.77 -5.15
CA ALA A 101 7.46 8.51 -4.86
C ALA A 101 8.97 8.74 -4.64
#